data_AF-F2UUF3-F1
#
_entry.id   AF-F2UUF3-F1
#
_cell.length_a   1.000
_cell.length_b   1.000
_cell.length_c   1.000
_cell.angle_alpha   90.00
_cell.angle_beta   90.00
_cell.angle_gamma   90.00
#
_symmetry.space_group_name_H-M   'P 1'
#
loop_
_entity.id
_entity.type
_entity.pdbx_description
1 polymer ?
#
loop_
_entity_poly.entity_id
_entity_poly.type
_entity_poly.pdbx_seq_one_letter_code
_entity_poly.pdbx_strand_id
1 'polypeptide(L)'
;MTAANAPQHAGAVDGSRRGRILRRALLTVCVLALVLGVTVYCHARETDAPDCSQWEIIFDGYGEASCSDGLLRLKPTSADSHDTTHAGLATSTSVEIESGGVQTIHTTMTTVRQLREDGDPNAWEVAWLLWNYTDNNHFYALALKPNGWEVSKQDTAYPGYQRFLSSGNTPVYPPGKSHDVTVTIDTTKPSEATFTITVDGQELGTVTDKQSPYRSGKVAAYCEDSDVTFTPIIEDK
;
A
#
# COMPACT_ATOMS: atom_id res chain seq x y z
N MET A 1 -42.37 82.80 20.67
CA MET A 1 -43.21 82.74 19.45
C MET A 1 -42.82 81.46 18.73
N THR A 2 -43.67 80.48 18.41
CA THR A 2 -45.13 80.42 18.32
C THR A 2 -45.52 78.94 18.28
N ALA A 3 -46.75 78.64 18.67
CA ALA A 3 -47.43 77.35 18.63
C ALA A 3 -47.34 76.62 17.28
N ALA A 4 -47.49 75.29 17.28
CA ALA A 4 -48.69 74.67 16.70
C ALA A 4 -48.69 73.13 16.84
N ASN A 5 -49.88 72.64 17.14
CA ASN A 5 -50.30 71.24 17.18
C ASN A 5 -50.27 70.57 15.79
N ALA A 6 -50.24 69.23 15.85
CA ALA A 6 -50.29 68.24 14.77
C ALA A 6 -51.46 68.36 13.78
N PRO A 7 -51.41 67.53 12.72
CA PRO A 7 -52.59 66.70 12.43
C PRO A 7 -52.28 65.20 12.31
N GLN A 8 -53.37 64.45 12.45
CA GLN A 8 -53.49 63.01 12.63
C GLN A 8 -53.38 62.17 11.34
N HIS A 9 -53.21 60.86 11.59
CA HIS A 9 -53.71 59.69 10.84
C HIS A 9 -53.10 59.33 9.48
N ALA A 10 -52.45 58.16 9.44
CA ALA A 10 -52.93 57.01 8.67
C ALA A 10 -52.19 55.73 9.12
N GLY A 11 -52.93 54.68 9.44
CA GLY A 11 -52.35 53.39 9.78
C GLY A 11 -51.65 52.74 8.58
N ALA A 12 -50.55 52.04 8.85
CA ALA A 12 -49.97 51.09 7.90
C ALA A 12 -49.43 49.87 8.63
N VAL A 13 -50.32 48.89 8.74
CA VAL A 13 -50.10 47.45 8.56
C VAL A 13 -48.90 46.81 9.26
N ASP A 14 -49.24 45.89 10.16
CA ASP A 14 -48.42 44.85 10.79
C ASP A 14 -47.75 43.90 9.77
N GLY A 15 -46.79 44.42 9.00
CA GLY A 15 -45.98 43.66 8.03
C GLY A 15 -44.70 43.03 8.62
N SER A 16 -44.39 43.33 9.88
CA SER A 16 -43.06 43.07 10.46
C SER A 16 -42.91 41.67 11.08
N ARG A 17 -44.01 41.05 11.54
CA ARG A 17 -43.97 39.71 12.16
C ARG A 17 -43.91 38.58 11.14
N ARG A 18 -44.72 38.65 10.07
CA ARG A 18 -44.74 37.63 9.00
C ARG A 18 -43.40 37.52 8.29
N GLY A 19 -42.75 38.65 7.96
CA GLY A 19 -41.43 38.64 7.32
C GLY A 19 -40.31 38.07 8.20
N ARG A 20 -40.38 38.26 9.52
CA ARG A 20 -39.40 37.68 10.46
C ARG A 20 -39.61 36.18 10.68
N ILE A 21 -40.86 35.72 10.72
CA ILE A 21 -41.18 34.28 10.84
C ILE A 21 -40.79 33.55 9.55
N LEU A 22 -41.11 34.12 8.38
CA LEU A 22 -40.69 33.55 7.09
C LEU A 22 -39.16 33.51 6.96
N ARG A 23 -38.44 34.56 7.34
CA ARG A 23 -36.96 34.56 7.31
C ARG A 23 -36.35 33.55 8.26
N ARG A 24 -36.90 33.36 9.46
CA ARG A 24 -36.45 32.33 10.41
C ARG A 24 -36.73 30.93 9.89
N ALA A 25 -37.92 30.67 9.35
CA ALA A 25 -38.25 29.40 8.74
C ALA A 25 -37.36 29.09 7.53
N LEU A 26 -37.09 30.09 6.67
CA LEU A 26 -36.18 29.95 5.53
C LEU A 26 -34.76 29.63 5.97
N LEU A 27 -34.24 30.33 7.00
CA LEU A 27 -32.92 30.06 7.57
C LEU A 27 -32.84 28.66 8.19
N THR A 28 -33.85 28.22 8.92
CA THR A 28 -33.90 26.87 9.50
C THR A 28 -33.93 25.80 8.40
N VAL A 29 -34.69 26.01 7.33
CA VAL A 29 -34.73 25.10 6.16
C VAL A 29 -33.37 25.07 5.45
N CYS A 30 -32.71 26.22 5.24
CA CYS A 30 -31.38 26.28 4.64
C CYS A 30 -30.33 25.57 5.49
N VAL A 31 -30.36 25.73 6.82
CA VAL A 31 -29.44 25.05 7.74
C VAL A 31 -29.69 23.54 7.73
N LEU A 32 -30.95 23.09 7.76
CA LEU A 32 -31.27 21.66 7.68
C LEU A 32 -30.85 21.05 6.34
N ALA A 33 -31.04 21.76 5.23
CA ALA A 33 -30.61 21.31 3.91
C ALA A 33 -29.08 21.25 3.79
N LEU A 34 -28.36 22.20 4.40
CA LEU A 34 -26.89 22.16 4.49
C LEU A 34 -26.41 21.00 5.35
N VAL A 35 -27.02 20.76 6.52
CA VAL A 35 -26.67 19.64 7.39
C VAL A 35 -26.93 18.31 6.68
N LEU A 36 -28.11 18.14 6.07
CA LEU A 36 -28.44 16.96 5.27
C LEU A 36 -27.46 16.77 4.10
N GLY A 37 -27.14 17.84 3.37
CA GLY A 37 -26.17 17.81 2.28
C GLY A 37 -24.77 17.42 2.74
N VAL A 38 -24.31 17.95 3.88
CA VAL A 38 -23.03 17.58 4.49
C VAL A 38 -23.05 16.13 4.96
N THR A 39 -24.11 15.66 5.61
CA THR A 39 -24.20 14.25 6.04
C THR A 39 -24.26 13.28 4.87
N VAL A 40 -25.00 13.59 3.80
CA VAL A 40 -25.06 12.77 2.58
C VAL A 40 -23.70 12.78 1.89
N TYR A 41 -23.03 13.93 1.82
CA TYR A 41 -21.68 14.03 1.27
C TYR A 41 -20.65 13.27 2.11
N CYS A 42 -20.72 13.34 3.44
CA CYS A 42 -19.87 12.57 4.35
C CYS A 42 -20.10 11.07 4.21
N HIS A 43 -21.36 10.60 4.16
CA HIS A 43 -21.68 9.18 3.96
C HIS A 43 -21.30 8.67 2.56
N ALA A 44 -21.47 9.48 1.52
CA ALA A 44 -21.00 9.15 0.18
C ALA A 44 -19.46 9.04 0.14
N ARG A 45 -18.76 9.87 0.91
CA ARG A 45 -17.29 9.78 1.02
C ARG A 45 -16.81 8.60 1.87
N GLU A 46 -17.63 8.14 2.81
CA GLU A 46 -17.36 6.98 3.66
C GLU A 46 -17.54 5.63 2.92
N THR A 47 -18.29 5.64 1.81
CA THR A 47 -18.50 4.46 0.95
C THR A 47 -17.43 4.27 -0.13
N ASP A 48 -16.57 5.28 -0.35
CA ASP A 48 -15.39 5.23 -1.22
C ASP A 48 -14.07 5.19 -0.41
N ALA A 49 -14.13 4.78 0.87
CA ALA A 49 -12.91 4.50 1.62
C ALA A 49 -12.19 3.35 0.91
N PRO A 50 -10.95 3.54 0.41
CA PRO A 50 -10.26 2.49 -0.30
C PRO A 50 -10.14 1.25 0.60
N ASP A 51 -10.56 0.09 0.10
CA ASP A 51 -10.51 -1.15 0.86
C ASP A 51 -9.04 -1.59 1.01
N CYS A 52 -8.42 -1.14 2.10
CA CYS A 52 -7.09 -1.56 2.54
C CYS A 52 -7.16 -2.82 3.43
N SER A 53 -8.30 -3.53 3.54
CA SER A 53 -8.43 -4.63 4.50
C SER A 53 -7.43 -5.76 4.29
N GLN A 54 -6.88 -5.89 3.08
CA GLN A 54 -5.89 -6.90 2.69
C GLN A 54 -4.45 -6.54 3.07
N TRP A 55 -4.20 -5.30 3.52
CA TRP A 55 -2.85 -4.77 3.73
C TRP A 55 -2.71 -3.99 5.03
N GLU A 56 -1.65 -4.29 5.77
CA GLU A 56 -1.18 -3.49 6.90
C GLU A 56 0.08 -2.74 6.45
N ILE A 57 -0.01 -1.41 6.29
CA ILE A 57 1.13 -0.56 5.94
C ILE A 57 2.02 -0.42 7.18
N ILE A 58 3.29 -0.82 7.05
CA ILE A 58 4.27 -0.77 8.14
C ILE A 58 5.07 0.53 8.08
N PHE A 59 5.52 0.93 6.90
CA PHE A 59 6.15 2.22 6.62
C PHE A 59 6.06 2.56 5.12
N ASP A 60 6.12 3.85 4.80
CA ASP A 60 5.93 4.41 3.46
C ASP A 60 7.18 5.12 2.91
N GLY A 61 8.29 5.11 3.65
CA GLY A 61 9.53 5.77 3.24
C GLY A 61 9.38 7.27 3.02
N TYR A 62 8.54 7.93 3.83
CA TYR A 62 8.23 9.35 3.74
C TYR A 62 7.53 9.75 2.43
N GLY A 63 7.01 8.78 1.68
CA GLY A 63 6.34 8.99 0.41
C GLY A 63 4.83 8.75 0.49
N GLU A 64 4.31 8.00 -0.47
CA GLU A 64 2.91 7.62 -0.60
C GLU A 64 2.76 6.10 -0.40
N ALA A 65 1.84 5.71 0.48
CA ALA A 65 1.29 4.37 0.53
C ALA A 65 -0.24 4.46 0.44
N SER A 66 -0.82 3.73 -0.50
CA SER A 66 -2.26 3.76 -0.75
C SER A 66 -2.73 2.38 -1.20
N CYS A 67 -3.95 1.99 -0.86
CA CYS A 67 -4.62 0.89 -1.54
C CYS A 67 -5.88 1.41 -2.21
N SER A 68 -6.36 0.72 -3.25
CA SER A 68 -7.69 0.92 -3.86
C SER A 68 -8.14 -0.40 -4.45
N ASP A 69 -9.34 -0.86 -4.12
CA ASP A 69 -9.88 -2.15 -4.57
C ASP A 69 -8.90 -3.32 -4.34
N GLY A 70 -8.22 -3.32 -3.17
CA GLY A 70 -7.20 -4.31 -2.82
C GLY A 70 -5.84 -4.16 -3.51
N LEU A 71 -5.73 -3.33 -4.55
CA LEU A 71 -4.45 -3.00 -5.18
C LEU A 71 -3.65 -2.06 -4.27
N LEU A 72 -2.55 -2.56 -3.72
CA LEU A 72 -1.58 -1.77 -2.97
C LEU A 72 -0.69 -1.00 -3.94
N ARG A 73 -0.35 0.24 -3.59
CA ARG A 73 0.73 1.02 -4.17
C ARG A 73 1.66 1.51 -3.07
N LEU A 74 2.96 1.28 -3.26
CA LEU A 74 4.03 1.84 -2.43
C LEU A 74 4.90 2.71 -3.34
N LYS A 75 5.13 3.95 -2.90
CA LYS A 75 5.98 4.92 -3.59
C LYS A 75 6.68 5.76 -2.54
N PRO A 76 7.82 5.30 -1.99
CA PRO A 76 8.61 6.09 -1.06
C PRO A 76 9.13 7.37 -1.74
N THR A 77 9.71 8.27 -0.95
CA THR A 77 10.35 9.47 -1.51
C THR A 77 11.53 9.08 -2.39
N SER A 78 11.79 9.85 -3.46
CA SER A 78 12.96 9.64 -4.32
C SER A 78 14.27 9.76 -3.52
N ALA A 79 15.23 8.88 -3.78
CA ALA A 79 16.61 9.10 -3.34
C ALA A 79 17.31 10.15 -4.24
N ASP A 80 17.83 11.20 -3.60
CA ASP A 80 18.54 12.32 -4.23
C ASP A 80 20.08 12.22 -4.08
N SER A 81 20.56 11.13 -3.48
CA SER A 81 21.98 10.82 -3.28
C SER A 81 22.22 9.32 -3.24
N HIS A 82 23.41 8.88 -3.67
CA HIS A 82 23.81 7.48 -3.71
C HIS A 82 23.73 6.76 -2.36
N ASP A 83 23.97 7.47 -1.25
CA ASP A 83 24.02 6.87 0.10
C ASP A 83 22.67 6.94 0.85
N THR A 84 21.61 7.39 0.18
CA THR A 84 20.26 7.45 0.73
C THR A 84 19.35 6.47 -0.01
N THR A 85 18.55 5.72 0.74
CA THR A 85 17.47 4.86 0.22
C THR A 85 16.22 5.10 1.05
N HIS A 86 15.06 5.12 0.40
CA HIS A 86 13.77 5.16 1.07
C HIS A 86 12.98 3.92 0.69
N ALA A 87 12.42 3.26 1.71
CA ALA A 87 11.73 1.99 1.53
C ALA A 87 10.26 2.10 1.90
N GLY A 88 9.42 1.33 1.21
CA GLY A 88 8.02 1.10 1.57
C GLY A 88 7.78 -0.38 1.90
N LEU A 89 6.96 -0.67 2.91
CA LEU A 89 6.59 -2.02 3.30
C LEU A 89 5.12 -2.09 3.73
N ALA A 90 4.41 -3.09 3.22
CA ALA A 90 3.10 -3.48 3.73
C ALA A 90 2.99 -5.00 3.83
N THR A 91 2.45 -5.51 4.94
CA THR A 91 2.23 -6.95 5.14
C THR A 91 0.82 -7.35 4.74
N SER A 92 0.65 -8.56 4.22
CA SER A 92 -0.68 -9.16 4.07
C SER A 92 -1.36 -9.31 5.43
N THR A 93 -2.67 -9.10 5.47
CA THR A 93 -3.52 -9.35 6.66
C THR A 93 -4.21 -10.71 6.61
N SER A 94 -4.17 -11.40 5.46
CA SER A 94 -4.93 -12.62 5.19
C SER A 94 -4.06 -13.86 4.98
N VAL A 95 -2.76 -13.68 4.73
CA VAL A 95 -1.81 -14.76 4.46
C VAL A 95 -0.59 -14.64 5.37
N GLU A 96 -0.24 -15.74 6.03
CA GLU A 96 0.97 -15.89 6.83
C GLU A 96 1.58 -17.27 6.54
N ILE A 97 2.90 -17.38 6.52
CA ILE A 97 3.56 -18.67 6.35
C ILE A 97 3.58 -19.40 7.68
N GLU A 98 2.91 -20.55 7.74
CA GLU A 98 3.01 -21.50 8.85
C GLU A 98 4.25 -22.42 8.76
N SER A 99 4.76 -22.83 9.92
CA SER A 99 5.87 -23.79 10.02
C SER A 99 5.37 -25.23 9.94
N GLY A 100 6.13 -26.09 9.28
CA GLY A 100 5.87 -27.54 9.24
C GLY A 100 4.94 -27.99 8.12
N GLY A 101 4.69 -27.13 7.14
CA GLY A 101 3.78 -27.41 6.02
C GLY A 101 4.35 -27.01 4.67
N VAL A 102 3.56 -27.23 3.63
CA VAL A 102 3.78 -26.69 2.29
C VAL A 102 2.68 -25.68 2.01
N GLN A 103 3.04 -24.46 1.67
CA GLN A 103 2.10 -23.38 1.32
C GLN A 103 2.50 -22.79 -0.03
N THR A 104 1.52 -22.44 -0.85
CA THR A 104 1.76 -21.73 -2.10
C THR A 104 1.07 -20.38 -2.02
N ILE A 105 1.83 -19.31 -2.27
CA ILE A 105 1.34 -17.94 -2.27
C ILE A 105 1.39 -17.34 -3.68
N HIS A 106 0.46 -16.45 -3.97
CA HIS A 106 0.33 -15.78 -5.26
C HIS A 106 0.11 -14.28 -5.10
N THR A 107 0.70 -13.50 -6.00
CA THR A 107 0.40 -12.09 -6.18
C THR A 107 0.79 -11.66 -7.59
N THR A 108 0.17 -10.61 -8.11
CA THR A 108 0.69 -9.88 -9.26
C THR A 108 1.43 -8.65 -8.74
N MET A 109 2.70 -8.51 -9.10
CA MET A 109 3.50 -7.35 -8.73
C MET A 109 4.01 -6.58 -9.95
N THR A 110 4.10 -5.26 -9.82
CA THR A 110 4.52 -4.35 -10.90
C THR A 110 5.52 -3.36 -10.35
N THR A 111 6.68 -3.26 -10.98
CA THR A 111 7.53 -2.07 -10.84
C THR A 111 7.04 -1.04 -11.86
N VAL A 112 6.38 0.02 -11.42
CA VAL A 112 5.88 1.07 -12.33
C VAL A 112 7.06 1.86 -12.90
N ARG A 113 7.95 2.31 -12.03
CA ARG A 113 9.21 3.00 -12.38
C ARG A 113 10.16 3.04 -11.17
N GLN A 114 11.43 3.25 -11.45
CA GLN A 114 12.44 3.54 -10.42
C GLN A 114 12.42 5.06 -10.12
N LEU A 115 12.72 5.44 -8.89
CA LEU A 115 12.55 6.81 -8.37
C LEU A 115 13.86 7.56 -8.16
N ARG A 116 15.03 6.89 -8.18
CA ARG A 116 16.33 7.55 -7.97
C ARG A 116 16.54 8.70 -8.96
N GLU A 117 16.94 9.85 -8.42
CA GLU A 117 17.18 11.09 -9.19
C GLU A 117 18.67 11.40 -9.34
N ASP A 118 19.51 10.84 -8.47
CA ASP A 118 20.97 10.82 -8.57
C ASP A 118 21.44 9.67 -9.45
N GLY A 119 21.62 9.95 -10.75
CA GLY A 119 22.24 9.02 -11.69
C GLY A 119 21.34 7.89 -12.17
N ASP A 120 21.96 6.79 -12.60
CA ASP A 120 21.22 5.61 -13.04
C ASP A 120 20.68 4.85 -11.82
N PRO A 121 19.39 4.45 -11.82
CA PRO A 121 18.82 3.66 -10.75
C PRO A 121 19.56 2.34 -10.53
N ASN A 122 19.61 1.88 -9.28
CA ASN A 122 20.13 0.56 -9.00
C ASN A 122 19.16 -0.50 -9.52
N ALA A 123 19.67 -1.63 -10.04
CA ALA A 123 18.81 -2.66 -10.62
C ALA A 123 17.87 -3.33 -9.60
N TRP A 124 18.12 -3.14 -8.29
CA TRP A 124 17.30 -3.68 -7.21
C TRP A 124 16.23 -2.70 -6.71
N GLU A 125 16.17 -1.49 -7.25
CA GLU A 125 15.12 -0.51 -6.95
C GLU A 125 13.86 -0.87 -7.74
N VAL A 126 13.19 -1.93 -7.30
CA VAL A 126 12.05 -2.59 -7.95
C VAL A 126 11.04 -3.07 -6.91
N ALA A 127 9.99 -3.78 -7.34
CA ALA A 127 9.10 -4.53 -6.47
C ALA A 127 9.76 -5.79 -5.92
N TRP A 128 9.59 -6.03 -4.61
CA TRP A 128 10.05 -7.21 -3.90
C TRP A 128 8.89 -7.89 -3.18
N LEU A 129 8.80 -9.21 -3.32
CA LEU A 129 7.90 -10.04 -2.52
C LEU A 129 8.70 -10.67 -1.37
N LEU A 130 8.26 -10.45 -0.13
CA LEU A 130 8.87 -11.03 1.06
C LEU A 130 8.01 -12.14 1.63
N TRP A 131 8.63 -13.20 2.15
CA TRP A 131 7.95 -14.28 2.88
C TRP A 131 8.76 -14.71 4.11
N ASN A 132 8.09 -15.40 5.04
CA ASN A 132 8.63 -15.68 6.38
C ASN A 132 9.12 -14.40 7.10
N TYR A 133 8.48 -13.27 6.82
CA TYR A 133 8.83 -11.98 7.39
C TYR A 133 8.43 -11.92 8.87
N THR A 134 9.42 -11.78 9.75
CA THR A 134 9.19 -11.59 11.19
C THR A 134 9.46 -10.14 11.59
N ASP A 135 10.52 -9.56 11.05
CA ASP A 135 10.93 -8.17 11.25
C ASP A 135 11.90 -7.74 10.13
N ASN A 136 12.35 -6.48 10.16
CA ASN A 136 13.26 -5.90 9.16
C ASN A 136 14.63 -6.59 9.04
N ASN A 137 14.96 -7.56 9.90
CA ASN A 137 16.20 -8.31 9.90
C ASN A 137 16.01 -9.81 9.60
N HIS A 138 14.78 -10.28 9.40
CA HIS A 138 14.47 -11.70 9.23
C HIS A 138 13.34 -11.92 8.20
N PHE A 139 13.73 -12.17 6.95
CA PHE A 139 12.82 -12.54 5.87
C PHE A 139 13.58 -13.18 4.70
N TYR A 140 12.84 -13.86 3.82
CA TYR A 140 13.28 -14.15 2.46
C TYR A 140 12.66 -13.17 1.48
N ALA A 141 13.30 -12.98 0.33
CA ALA A 141 12.83 -12.03 -0.67
C ALA A 141 13.03 -12.53 -2.10
N LEU A 142 12.14 -12.11 -2.98
CA LEU A 142 12.26 -12.19 -4.44
C LEU A 142 12.26 -10.76 -5.01
N ALA A 143 13.28 -10.40 -5.76
CA ALA A 143 13.34 -9.18 -6.55
C ALA A 143 13.31 -9.50 -8.05
N LEU A 144 12.39 -8.86 -8.79
CA LEU A 144 12.33 -8.94 -10.26
C LEU A 144 12.94 -7.70 -10.88
N LYS A 145 14.12 -7.86 -11.48
CA LYS A 145 15.03 -6.77 -11.84
C LYS A 145 15.10 -6.56 -13.36
N PRO A 146 15.37 -5.33 -13.84
CA PRO A 146 15.62 -5.07 -15.26
C PRO A 146 16.82 -5.84 -15.83
N ASN A 147 17.70 -6.38 -14.98
CA ASN A 147 18.86 -7.19 -15.37
C ASN A 147 18.77 -8.66 -14.96
N GLY A 148 17.61 -9.14 -14.49
CA GLY A 148 17.43 -10.53 -14.07
C GLY A 148 16.48 -10.69 -12.90
N TRP A 149 16.78 -11.62 -12.01
CA TRP A 149 16.01 -11.87 -10.79
C TRP A 149 16.92 -12.36 -9.69
N GLU A 150 16.42 -12.29 -8.47
CA GLU A 150 17.17 -12.72 -7.29
C GLU A 150 16.24 -13.22 -6.19
N VAL A 151 16.66 -14.32 -5.57
CA VAL A 151 16.13 -14.81 -4.31
C VAL A 151 17.20 -14.66 -3.23
N SER A 152 16.87 -13.94 -2.18
CA SER A 152 17.79 -13.61 -1.09
C SER A 152 17.16 -13.84 0.28
N LYS A 153 18.01 -13.77 1.31
CA LYS A 153 17.64 -13.82 2.72
C LYS A 153 18.23 -12.61 3.42
N GLN A 154 17.42 -11.90 4.19
CA GLN A 154 17.91 -10.95 5.17
C GLN A 154 18.50 -11.73 6.33
N ASP A 155 19.83 -11.72 6.48
CA ASP A 155 20.59 -12.55 7.41
C ASP A 155 21.68 -11.70 8.09
N THR A 156 21.44 -11.30 9.34
CA THR A 156 22.33 -10.44 10.13
C THR A 156 23.71 -11.04 10.39
N ALA A 157 23.91 -12.34 10.14
CA ALA A 157 25.22 -12.97 10.23
C ALA A 157 26.14 -12.66 9.03
N TYR A 158 25.62 -12.03 7.96
CA TYR A 158 26.38 -11.71 6.74
C TYR A 158 26.66 -10.20 6.63
N PRO A 159 27.81 -9.79 6.03
CA PRO A 159 28.06 -8.38 5.75
C PRO A 159 26.95 -7.77 4.88
N GLY A 160 26.46 -6.59 5.27
CA GLY A 160 25.32 -5.94 4.59
C GLY A 160 23.96 -6.58 4.89
N TYR A 161 23.91 -7.59 5.77
CA TYR A 161 22.71 -8.32 6.20
C TYR A 161 21.91 -9.00 5.09
N GLN A 162 22.50 -9.16 3.90
CA GLN A 162 21.87 -9.85 2.77
C GLN A 162 22.70 -11.07 2.36
N ARG A 163 22.02 -12.20 2.22
CA ARG A 163 22.59 -13.45 1.72
C ARG A 163 21.87 -13.83 0.44
N PHE A 164 22.57 -13.77 -0.68
CA PHE A 164 22.08 -14.22 -1.98
C PHE A 164 21.96 -15.74 -1.98
N LEU A 165 20.77 -16.26 -2.29
CA LEU A 165 20.52 -17.70 -2.31
C LEU A 165 20.47 -18.25 -3.73
N SER A 166 19.87 -17.49 -4.65
CA SER A 166 19.80 -17.84 -6.07
C SER A 166 19.55 -16.59 -6.91
N SER A 167 20.04 -16.57 -8.15
CA SER A 167 19.81 -15.47 -9.08
C SER A 167 20.00 -15.94 -10.52
N GLY A 168 19.45 -15.17 -11.46
CA GLY A 168 19.64 -15.40 -12.89
C GLY A 168 19.53 -14.10 -13.67
N ASN A 169 20.26 -14.01 -14.78
CA ASN A 169 20.24 -12.84 -15.67
C ASN A 169 19.17 -12.95 -16.78
N THR A 170 18.39 -14.03 -16.78
CA THR A 170 17.31 -14.29 -17.73
C THR A 170 16.25 -15.17 -17.05
N PRO A 171 14.95 -14.91 -17.28
CA PRO A 171 14.38 -13.70 -17.91
C PRO A 171 14.72 -12.41 -17.14
N VAL A 172 14.48 -11.26 -17.77
CA VAL A 172 14.63 -9.93 -17.16
C VAL A 172 13.26 -9.27 -17.03
N TYR A 173 13.13 -8.37 -16.07
CA TYR A 173 11.86 -7.76 -15.66
C TYR A 173 11.99 -6.22 -15.61
N PRO A 174 11.98 -5.53 -16.76
CA PRO A 174 12.04 -4.08 -16.79
C PRO A 174 10.76 -3.45 -16.22
N PRO A 175 10.84 -2.23 -15.67
CA PRO A 175 9.67 -1.50 -15.20
C PRO A 175 8.57 -1.34 -16.27
N GLY A 176 7.32 -1.18 -15.82
CA GLY A 176 6.14 -0.93 -16.64
C GLY A 176 5.33 -2.18 -17.01
N LYS A 177 5.69 -3.36 -16.49
CA LYS A 177 4.95 -4.61 -16.70
C LYS A 177 4.57 -5.27 -15.38
N SER A 178 3.36 -5.79 -15.34
CA SER A 178 2.87 -6.64 -14.25
C SER A 178 3.30 -8.07 -14.48
N HIS A 179 3.69 -8.74 -13.39
CA HIS A 179 4.17 -10.12 -13.41
C HIS A 179 3.42 -10.95 -12.38
N ASP A 180 2.94 -12.11 -12.80
CA ASP A 180 2.26 -13.06 -11.92
C ASP A 180 3.32 -13.90 -11.21
N VAL A 181 3.39 -13.76 -9.89
CA VAL A 181 4.38 -14.43 -9.04
C VAL A 181 3.71 -15.51 -8.22
N THR A 182 4.31 -16.69 -8.23
CA THR A 182 3.94 -17.82 -7.38
C THR A 182 5.17 -18.31 -6.62
N VAL A 183 5.04 -18.49 -5.31
CA VAL A 183 6.09 -19.08 -4.47
C VAL A 183 5.49 -20.25 -3.70
N THR A 184 5.96 -21.47 -3.98
CA THR A 184 5.67 -22.65 -3.15
C THR A 184 6.76 -22.79 -2.11
N ILE A 185 6.39 -22.81 -0.83
CA ILE A 185 7.26 -22.75 0.34
C ILE A 185 7.05 -24.04 1.14
N ASP A 186 8.09 -24.85 1.25
CA ASP A 186 8.13 -26.09 2.02
C ASP A 186 8.99 -25.89 3.28
N THR A 187 8.32 -25.93 4.45
CA THR A 187 8.93 -25.85 5.78
C THR A 187 8.72 -27.15 6.58
N THR A 188 8.36 -28.25 5.91
CA THR A 188 8.06 -29.54 6.55
C THR A 188 9.26 -30.12 7.29
N LYS A 189 10.48 -29.86 6.79
CA LYS A 189 11.71 -30.31 7.41
C LYS A 189 12.25 -29.26 8.38
N PRO A 190 12.43 -29.59 9.67
CA PRO A 190 12.92 -28.60 10.64
C PRO A 190 14.29 -27.99 10.31
N SER A 191 15.14 -28.70 9.58
CA SER A 191 16.52 -28.29 9.27
C SER A 191 16.67 -27.49 7.98
N GLU A 192 15.62 -27.35 7.17
CA GLU A 192 15.70 -26.64 5.90
C GLU A 192 14.37 -25.99 5.50
N ALA A 193 14.44 -24.89 4.74
CA ALA A 193 13.29 -24.31 4.05
C ALA A 193 13.57 -24.38 2.55
N THR A 194 12.63 -24.89 1.77
CA THR A 194 12.74 -24.96 0.31
C THR A 194 11.67 -24.10 -0.33
N PHE A 195 12.02 -23.36 -1.38
CA PHE A 195 11.07 -22.54 -2.11
C PHE A 195 11.27 -22.70 -3.61
N THR A 196 10.16 -22.86 -4.32
CA THR A 196 10.10 -22.92 -5.79
C THR A 196 9.44 -21.64 -6.28
N ILE A 197 10.14 -20.88 -7.13
CA ILE A 197 9.69 -19.59 -7.63
C ILE A 197 9.25 -19.75 -9.08
N THR A 198 8.01 -19.34 -9.36
CA THR A 198 7.46 -19.29 -10.71
C THR A 198 6.99 -17.87 -11.01
N VAL A 199 7.35 -17.35 -12.17
CA VAL A 199 6.94 -16.02 -12.63
C VAL A 199 6.41 -16.13 -14.06
N ASP A 200 5.22 -15.57 -14.31
CA ASP A 200 4.53 -15.64 -15.60
C ASP A 200 4.40 -17.08 -16.15
N GLY A 201 4.23 -18.05 -15.24
CA GLY A 201 4.16 -19.47 -15.56
C GLY A 201 5.51 -20.16 -15.85
N GLN A 202 6.63 -19.45 -15.78
CA GLN A 202 7.98 -20.01 -15.92
C GLN A 202 8.63 -20.21 -14.54
N GLU A 203 9.09 -21.43 -14.23
CA GLU A 203 9.91 -21.68 -13.05
C GLU A 203 11.29 -21.00 -13.22
N LEU A 204 11.63 -20.14 -12.26
CA LEU A 204 12.95 -19.50 -12.18
C LEU A 204 13.97 -20.38 -11.45
N GLY A 205 13.49 -21.13 -10.45
CA GLY A 205 14.25 -22.19 -9.82
C GLY A 205 13.72 -22.60 -8.46
N THR A 206 14.34 -23.65 -7.93
CA THR A 206 14.12 -24.17 -6.58
C THR A 206 15.36 -23.88 -5.72
N VAL A 207 15.14 -23.34 -4.52
CA VAL A 207 16.20 -22.95 -3.58
C VAL A 207 15.96 -23.62 -2.24
N THR A 208 17.01 -24.14 -1.62
CA THR A 208 16.95 -24.76 -0.28
C THR A 208 17.91 -24.06 0.67
N ASP A 209 17.36 -23.41 1.70
CA ASP A 209 18.13 -22.87 2.82
C ASP A 209 18.30 -23.93 3.92
N LYS A 210 19.54 -24.30 4.23
CA LYS A 210 19.91 -25.21 5.34
C LYS A 210 20.65 -24.51 6.48
N GLN A 211 20.84 -23.20 6.38
CA GLN A 211 21.62 -22.39 7.31
C GLN A 211 20.68 -21.38 7.97
N SER A 212 20.23 -21.74 9.18
CA SER A 212 19.28 -20.99 10.01
C SER A 212 17.99 -20.60 9.26
N PRO A 213 17.23 -21.57 8.70
CA PRO A 213 16.07 -21.25 7.89
C PRO A 213 14.96 -20.56 8.69
N TYR A 214 14.30 -19.58 8.07
CA TYR A 214 13.06 -19.00 8.59
C TYR A 214 11.90 -19.90 8.16
N ARG A 215 11.03 -20.26 9.11
CA ARG A 215 10.00 -21.30 8.88
C ARG A 215 8.58 -20.81 9.05
N SER A 216 8.39 -19.62 9.60
CA SER A 216 7.09 -18.97 9.69
C SER A 216 7.24 -17.46 9.56
N GLY A 217 6.13 -16.75 9.47
CA GLY A 217 6.07 -15.29 9.44
C GLY A 217 5.23 -14.76 8.30
N LYS A 218 4.99 -13.46 8.32
CA LYS A 218 4.10 -12.79 7.36
C LYS A 218 4.63 -12.85 5.93
N VAL A 219 3.75 -12.55 4.99
CA VAL A 219 4.10 -12.25 3.59
C VAL A 219 3.92 -10.75 3.38
N ALA A 220 4.83 -10.11 2.66
CA ALA A 220 4.84 -8.66 2.52
C ALA A 220 5.23 -8.17 1.12
N ALA A 221 4.68 -7.02 0.75
CA ALA A 221 5.13 -6.23 -0.39
C ALA A 221 6.18 -5.22 0.08
N TYR A 222 7.29 -5.13 -0.64
CA TYR A 222 8.40 -4.26 -0.32
C TYR A 222 8.94 -3.55 -1.57
N CYS A 223 9.53 -2.37 -1.37
CA CYS A 223 10.29 -1.67 -2.40
C CYS A 223 11.31 -0.72 -1.77
N GLU A 224 12.36 -0.43 -2.52
CA GLU A 224 13.31 0.67 -2.28
C GLU A 224 13.34 1.56 -3.51
N ASP A 225 13.27 2.88 -3.29
CA ASP A 225 13.38 3.92 -4.32
C ASP A 225 12.64 3.58 -5.62
N SER A 226 11.43 3.01 -5.53
CA SER A 226 10.62 2.59 -6.68
C SER A 226 9.13 2.76 -6.42
N ASP A 227 8.39 3.09 -7.48
CA ASP A 227 6.92 3.12 -7.48
C ASP A 227 6.44 1.73 -7.88
N VAL A 228 5.73 1.05 -6.98
CA VAL A 228 5.35 -0.35 -7.16
C VAL A 228 3.88 -0.57 -6.83
N THR A 229 3.28 -1.59 -7.45
CA THR A 229 1.93 -2.03 -7.11
C THR A 229 1.85 -3.54 -6.93
N PHE A 230 0.97 -3.98 -6.02
CA PHE A 230 0.71 -5.38 -5.72
C PHE A 230 -0.80 -5.64 -5.66
N THR A 231 -1.27 -6.71 -6.28
CA THR A 231 -2.59 -7.27 -5.96
C THR A 231 -2.53 -7.96 -4.60
N PRO A 232 -3.68 -8.17 -3.91
CA PRO A 232 -3.70 -8.92 -2.65
C PRO A 232 -2.94 -10.23 -2.78
N ILE A 233 -2.14 -10.54 -1.75
CA ILE A 233 -1.47 -11.83 -1.66
C ILE A 233 -2.51 -12.86 -1.23
N ILE A 234 -2.60 -13.96 -1.96
CA ILE A 234 -3.51 -15.07 -1.67
C ILE A 234 -2.73 -16.37 -1.53
N GLU A 235 -3.32 -17.36 -0.86
CA GLU A 235 -2.81 -18.72 -0.75
C GLU A 235 -3.73 -19.71 -1.45
N ASP A 236 -3.16 -20.82 -1.96
CA ASP A 236 -3.94 -21.97 -2.42
C ASP A 236 -4.78 -22.55 -1.26
N LYS A 237 -6.05 -22.89 -1.54
CA LYS A 237 -6.95 -23.51 -0.56
C LYS A 237 -6.82 -25.03 -0.47
#